data_AF-A0A6J4XBL9-F1
#
_entry.id   AF-A0A6J4XBL9-F1
#
_cell.length_a   1.000
_cell.length_b   1.000
_cell.length_c   1.000
_cell.angle_alpha   90.00
_cell.angle_beta   90.00
_cell.angle_gamma   90.00
#
_symmetry.space_group_name_H-M   'P 1'
#
loop_
_entity.id
_entity.type
_entity.pdbx_description
1 polymer ?
#
loop_
_entity_poly.entity_id
_entity_poly.type
_entity_poly.pdbx_seq_one_letter_code
_entity_poly.pdbx_strand_id
1 'polypeptide(L)'
;MKMYSIEIEEKIWQLLQQNAEPFVDTPNSVLKRLLFAKGETKEEVAPLYSIPAVSVEGLPKSLSQILEVVYEMEVNGCTRTQATNRVAKKRGTAPQTITDKYCRQLGKRAHEIDELLTEPEFNSFKDLLTSKFAVHRGIIEMYFDSMLSDADDANYTVPEIQDTELALE
;
A
#
# COMPACT_ATOMS: atom_id res chain seq x y z
N MET A 1 -5.95 -25.80 -6.30
CA MET A 1 -5.55 -26.10 -4.90
C MET A 1 -6.14 -27.43 -4.51
N LYS A 2 -5.37 -28.32 -3.86
CA LYS A 2 -5.95 -29.49 -3.19
C LYS A 2 -6.53 -29.05 -1.85
N MET A 3 -7.73 -29.52 -1.53
CA MET A 3 -8.38 -29.29 -0.24
C MET A 3 -8.46 -30.60 0.53
N TYR A 4 -8.30 -30.51 1.85
CA TYR A 4 -8.39 -31.64 2.76
C TYR A 4 -9.43 -31.33 3.84
N SER A 5 -10.21 -32.33 4.21
CA SER A 5 -11.15 -32.24 5.33
C SER A 5 -10.41 -32.57 6.62
N ILE A 6 -10.62 -31.74 7.64
CA ILE A 6 -10.15 -31.99 9.00
C ILE A 6 -11.33 -31.86 9.95
N GLU A 7 -11.33 -32.67 11.01
CA GLU A 7 -12.25 -32.52 12.12
C GLU A 7 -11.59 -31.64 13.19
N ILE A 8 -12.33 -30.68 13.73
CA ILE A 8 -11.81 -29.71 14.71
C ILE A 8 -12.71 -29.70 15.94
N GLU A 9 -12.07 -29.60 17.10
CA GLU A 9 -12.78 -29.48 18.36
C GLU A 9 -13.46 -28.11 18.49
N GLU A 10 -14.58 -28.07 19.23
CA GLU A 10 -15.40 -26.85 19.41
C GLU A 10 -14.60 -25.67 19.98
N LYS A 11 -13.67 -25.93 20.91
CA LYS A 11 -12.81 -24.88 21.48
C LYS A 11 -11.89 -24.25 20.42
N ILE A 12 -11.39 -25.06 19.49
CA ILE A 12 -10.54 -24.60 18.38
C ILE A 12 -11.40 -23.81 17.40
N TRP A 13 -12.62 -24.26 17.13
CA TRP A 13 -13.57 -23.54 16.29
C TRP A 13 -13.92 -22.15 16.85
N GLN A 14 -14.21 -22.04 18.14
CA GLN A 14 -14.48 -20.76 18.80
C GLN A 14 -13.26 -19.81 18.72
N LEU A 15 -12.05 -20.35 18.91
CA LEU A 15 -10.81 -19.57 18.76
C LEU A 15 -10.65 -19.03 17.34
N LEU A 16 -10.95 -19.84 16.32
CA LEU A 16 -10.92 -19.40 14.91
C LEU A 16 -11.93 -18.28 14.65
N GLN A 17 -13.14 -18.39 15.18
CA GLN A 17 -14.18 -17.36 15.04
C GLN A 17 -13.80 -16.04 15.71
N GLN A 18 -13.20 -16.08 16.90
CA GLN A 18 -12.76 -14.87 17.61
C GLN A 18 -11.63 -14.12 16.89
N ASN A 19 -10.82 -14.83 16.11
CA ASN A 19 -9.69 -14.26 15.38
C ASN A 19 -10.03 -13.91 13.91
N ALA A 20 -11.21 -14.29 13.43
CA ALA A 20 -11.65 -14.03 12.06
C ALA A 20 -12.22 -12.61 11.91
N GLU A 21 -11.78 -11.88 10.90
CA GLU A 21 -12.51 -10.68 10.44
C GLU A 21 -13.79 -11.10 9.70
N PRO A 22 -14.98 -10.58 10.09
CA PRO A 22 -16.25 -10.99 9.48
C PRO A 22 -16.25 -10.79 7.96
N PHE A 23 -16.69 -11.81 7.22
CA PHE A 23 -16.84 -11.82 5.75
C PHE A 23 -15.54 -11.69 4.93
N VAL A 24 -14.40 -11.58 5.59
CA VAL A 24 -13.08 -11.45 4.94
C VAL A 24 -12.25 -12.70 5.15
N ASP A 25 -12.25 -13.22 6.38
CA ASP A 25 -11.41 -14.35 6.74
C ASP A 25 -12.11 -15.70 6.51
N THR A 26 -11.36 -16.63 5.91
CA THR A 26 -11.72 -18.05 5.82
C THR A 26 -11.00 -18.83 6.92
N PRO A 27 -11.49 -20.02 7.34
CA PRO A 27 -10.78 -20.83 8.32
C PRO A 27 -9.31 -21.09 7.94
N ASN A 28 -9.03 -21.28 6.65
CA ASN A 28 -7.67 -21.46 6.15
C ASN A 28 -6.81 -20.20 6.27
N SER A 29 -7.36 -18.99 6.08
CA SER A 29 -6.59 -17.74 6.27
C SER A 29 -6.27 -17.49 7.74
N VAL A 30 -7.22 -17.78 8.64
CA VAL A 30 -7.01 -17.68 10.09
C VAL A 30 -5.98 -18.71 10.56
N LEU A 31 -6.09 -19.97 10.12
CA LEU A 31 -5.11 -21.02 10.45
C LEU A 31 -3.72 -20.69 9.89
N LYS A 32 -3.63 -20.18 8.66
CA LYS A 32 -2.35 -19.77 8.07
C LYS A 32 -1.67 -18.70 8.94
N ARG A 33 -2.44 -17.71 9.38
CA ARG A 33 -1.97 -16.64 10.27
C ARG A 33 -1.58 -17.13 11.67
N LEU A 34 -2.34 -18.03 12.27
CA LEU A 34 -2.04 -18.51 13.63
C LEU A 34 -0.87 -19.50 13.68
N LEU A 35 -0.73 -20.36 12.67
CA LEU A 35 0.23 -21.47 12.69
C LEU A 35 1.58 -21.09 12.04
N PHE A 36 1.58 -20.31 10.97
CA PHE A 36 2.79 -20.07 10.16
C PHE A 36 3.36 -18.65 10.31
N ALA A 37 2.63 -17.70 10.90
CA ALA A 37 3.15 -16.34 11.13
C ALA A 37 4.30 -16.26 12.15
N LYS A 38 4.64 -17.37 12.83
CA LYS A 38 5.75 -17.40 13.79
C LYS A 38 7.03 -18.05 13.24
N GLY A 39 7.01 -18.65 12.06
CA GLY A 39 8.12 -19.50 11.59
C GLY A 39 8.46 -19.43 10.10
N GLU A 40 7.57 -18.94 9.24
CA GLU A 40 7.90 -18.73 7.83
C GLU A 40 8.30 -17.27 7.63
N THR A 41 9.61 -17.11 7.44
CA THR A 41 10.30 -15.99 6.80
C THR A 41 9.37 -15.01 6.10
N LYS A 42 9.43 -13.74 6.55
CA LYS A 42 9.47 -12.55 5.70
C LYS A 42 8.81 -12.77 4.31
N GLU A 43 7.50 -13.00 4.26
CA GLU A 43 6.74 -12.21 3.29
C GLU A 43 6.96 -10.80 3.81
N GLU A 44 7.73 -10.04 3.05
CA GLU A 44 8.20 -8.73 3.39
C GLU A 44 7.11 -7.98 4.14
N VAL A 45 7.28 -7.97 5.47
CA VAL A 45 7.30 -6.74 6.21
C VAL A 45 8.36 -5.91 5.49
N ALA A 46 8.04 -5.39 4.29
CA ALA A 46 8.45 -4.07 3.87
C ALA A 46 8.26 -3.30 5.16
N PRO A 47 9.36 -2.86 5.81
CA PRO A 47 9.42 -2.73 7.24
C PRO A 47 8.20 -2.02 7.81
N LEU A 48 8.19 -1.96 9.12
CA LEU A 48 7.75 -0.72 9.72
C LEU A 48 8.60 0.48 9.18
N TYR A 49 8.69 0.71 7.86
CA TYR A 49 8.60 2.00 7.24
C TYR A 49 7.33 2.59 7.84
N SER A 50 7.52 3.24 8.98
CA SER A 50 7.28 4.66 9.05
C SER A 50 7.05 5.20 7.63
N ILE A 51 5.82 5.06 7.12
CA ILE A 51 5.24 6.12 6.29
C ILE A 51 5.63 7.34 7.10
N PRO A 52 6.47 8.27 6.60
CA PRO A 52 6.71 9.48 7.32
C PRO A 52 5.32 9.95 7.64
N ALA A 53 4.92 9.92 8.91
CA ALA A 53 3.69 10.57 9.27
C ALA A 53 3.99 11.97 8.81
N VAL A 54 3.42 12.40 7.69
CA VAL A 54 3.58 13.75 7.17
C VAL A 54 2.71 14.63 8.08
N SER A 55 2.90 14.50 9.39
CA SER A 55 2.72 15.53 10.39
C SER A 55 3.96 16.41 10.32
N VAL A 56 4.14 17.04 9.17
CA VAL A 56 4.82 18.32 9.16
C VAL A 56 3.85 19.24 9.88
N GLU A 57 4.26 19.85 10.98
CA GLU A 57 3.43 20.86 11.66
C GLU A 57 2.97 21.89 10.61
N GLY A 58 1.66 22.01 10.43
CA GLY A 58 1.05 22.89 9.43
C GLY A 58 0.51 22.21 8.16
N LEU A 59 0.70 20.90 7.96
CA LEU A 59 0.11 20.22 6.81
C LEU A 59 -1.40 19.96 7.01
N PRO A 60 -2.27 20.30 6.04
CA PRO A 60 -3.68 19.97 6.12
C PRO A 60 -3.87 18.47 6.27
N LYS A 61 -4.70 18.06 7.24
CA LYS A 61 -5.02 16.63 7.47
C LYS A 61 -5.49 15.92 6.19
N SER A 62 -6.18 16.64 5.31
CA SER A 62 -6.61 16.14 4.00
C SER A 62 -5.44 15.84 3.07
N LEU A 63 -4.46 16.73 2.96
CA LEU A 63 -3.28 16.53 2.12
C LEU A 63 -2.47 15.32 2.60
N SER A 64 -2.25 15.20 3.93
CA SER A 64 -1.57 14.04 4.50
C SER A 64 -2.29 12.73 4.21
N GLN A 65 -3.63 12.71 4.27
CA GLN A 65 -4.42 11.52 3.91
C GLN A 65 -4.30 11.16 2.42
N ILE A 66 -4.24 12.17 1.54
CA ILE A 66 -4.10 11.96 0.09
C ILE A 66 -2.74 11.34 -0.23
N LEU A 67 -1.67 11.90 0.31
CA LEU A 67 -0.31 11.40 0.10
C LEU A 67 -0.16 9.96 0.61
N GLU A 68 -0.73 9.65 1.78
CA GLU A 68 -0.78 8.28 2.31
C GLU A 68 -1.46 7.29 1.35
N VAL A 69 -2.56 7.70 0.69
CA VAL A 69 -3.25 6.84 -0.28
C VAL A 69 -2.37 6.61 -1.52
N VAL A 70 -1.72 7.65 -2.05
CA VAL A 70 -0.82 7.53 -3.21
C VAL A 70 0.34 6.60 -2.90
N TYR A 71 0.95 6.71 -1.73
CA TYR A 71 2.03 5.83 -1.31
C TYR A 71 1.63 4.37 -1.21
N GLU A 72 0.45 4.09 -0.66
CA GLU A 72 -0.07 2.73 -0.62
C GLU A 72 -0.37 2.17 -2.02
N MET A 73 -0.69 3.03 -2.99
CA MET A 73 -0.87 2.61 -4.38
C MET A 73 0.47 2.29 -5.04
N GLU A 74 1.48 3.16 -4.88
CA GLU A 74 2.77 3.01 -5.52
C GLU A 74 3.63 1.92 -4.88
N VAL A 75 3.79 1.95 -3.55
CA VAL A 75 4.68 1.03 -2.83
C VAL A 75 4.09 -0.37 -2.69
N ASN A 76 2.78 -0.47 -2.49
CA ASN A 76 2.11 -1.77 -2.31
C ASN A 76 1.37 -2.27 -3.56
N GLY A 77 1.44 -1.55 -4.70
CA GLY A 77 0.76 -1.93 -5.95
C GLY A 77 -0.75 -2.12 -5.81
N CYS A 78 -1.38 -1.44 -4.84
CA CYS A 78 -2.77 -1.64 -4.48
C CYS A 78 -3.71 -0.70 -5.25
N THR A 79 -4.95 -1.13 -5.45
CA THR A 79 -5.99 -0.24 -6.01
C THR A 79 -6.29 0.92 -5.05
N ARG A 80 -6.75 2.07 -5.55
CA ARG A 80 -7.16 3.21 -4.70
C ARG A 80 -8.10 2.81 -3.57
N THR A 81 -9.05 1.92 -3.84
CA THR A 81 -10.00 1.43 -2.84
C THR A 81 -9.29 0.65 -1.72
N GLN A 82 -8.34 -0.21 -2.07
CA GLN A 82 -7.53 -0.95 -1.09
C GLN A 82 -6.63 -0.01 -0.29
N ALA A 83 -5.94 0.93 -0.96
CA ALA A 83 -5.12 1.95 -0.32
C ALA A 83 -5.96 2.80 0.67
N THR A 84 -7.13 3.26 0.24
CA THR A 84 -8.05 4.04 1.09
C THR A 84 -8.52 3.22 2.29
N ASN A 85 -8.84 1.94 2.12
CA ASN A 85 -9.21 1.06 3.24
C ASN A 85 -8.08 0.89 4.25
N ARG A 86 -6.83 0.79 3.80
CA ARG A 86 -5.65 0.72 4.68
C ARG A 86 -5.45 2.01 5.47
N VAL A 87 -5.52 3.16 4.79
CA VAL A 87 -5.43 4.47 5.44
C VAL A 87 -6.58 4.68 6.43
N ALA A 88 -7.79 4.25 6.08
CA ALA A 88 -8.97 4.27 6.93
C ALA A 88 -8.78 3.47 8.22
N LYS A 89 -8.30 2.22 8.09
CA LYS A 89 -7.99 1.33 9.22
C LYS A 89 -6.92 1.95 10.12
N LYS A 90 -5.86 2.53 9.54
CA LYS A 90 -4.77 3.20 10.28
C LYS A 90 -5.26 4.39 11.10
N ARG A 91 -6.22 5.17 10.57
CA ARG A 91 -6.74 6.39 11.21
C ARG A 91 -8.00 6.17 12.06
N GLY A 92 -8.54 4.95 12.09
CA GLY A 92 -9.79 4.65 12.80
C GLY A 92 -11.00 5.39 12.22
N THR A 93 -11.01 5.63 10.91
CA THR A 93 -12.10 6.36 10.22
C THR A 93 -12.73 5.49 9.13
N ALA A 94 -13.95 5.82 8.71
CA ALA A 94 -14.57 5.13 7.59
C ALA A 94 -13.88 5.49 6.26
N PRO A 95 -13.62 4.52 5.36
CA PRO A 95 -13.00 4.77 4.05
C PRO A 95 -13.75 5.82 3.23
N GLN A 96 -15.08 5.76 3.25
CA GLN A 96 -15.95 6.72 2.57
C GLN A 96 -15.72 8.16 3.05
N THR A 97 -15.46 8.36 4.34
CA THR A 97 -15.15 9.69 4.90
C THR A 97 -13.83 10.24 4.36
N ILE A 98 -12.84 9.38 4.13
CA ILE A 98 -11.56 9.80 3.52
C ILE A 98 -11.81 10.20 2.06
N THR A 99 -12.49 9.33 1.29
CA THR A 99 -12.84 9.57 -0.11
C THR A 99 -13.62 10.87 -0.30
N ASP A 100 -14.70 11.06 0.45
CA ASP A 100 -15.53 12.26 0.37
C ASP A 100 -14.73 13.52 0.73
N LYS A 101 -13.84 13.42 1.72
CA LYS A 101 -13.04 14.54 2.17
C LYS A 101 -12.05 14.98 1.09
N TYR A 102 -11.25 14.07 0.53
CA TYR A 102 -10.29 14.50 -0.49
C TYR A 102 -10.95 14.87 -1.82
N CYS A 103 -12.02 14.17 -2.24
CA CYS A 103 -12.80 14.56 -3.43
C CYS A 103 -13.30 16.00 -3.30
N ARG A 104 -13.86 16.36 -2.14
CA ARG A 104 -14.35 17.72 -1.87
C ARG A 104 -13.23 18.76 -1.80
N GLN A 105 -12.05 18.40 -1.30
CA GLN A 105 -10.89 19.30 -1.22
C GLN A 105 -10.26 19.56 -2.60
N LEU A 106 -10.17 18.52 -3.42
CA LEU A 106 -9.65 18.60 -4.78
C LEU A 106 -10.67 19.19 -5.76
N GLY A 107 -11.96 19.21 -5.39
CA GLY A 107 -13.03 19.69 -6.26
C GLY A 107 -13.30 18.75 -7.44
N LYS A 108 -13.01 17.45 -7.25
CA LYS A 108 -13.12 16.41 -8.28
C LYS A 108 -13.96 15.25 -7.77
N ARG A 109 -14.58 14.54 -8.71
CA ARG A 109 -15.30 13.29 -8.42
C ARG A 109 -14.32 12.14 -8.29
N ALA A 110 -14.75 11.08 -7.60
CA ALA A 110 -13.92 9.90 -7.37
C ALA A 110 -13.35 9.30 -8.67
N HIS A 111 -14.13 9.24 -9.75
CA HIS A 111 -13.67 8.72 -11.03
C HIS A 111 -12.60 9.60 -11.70
N GLU A 112 -12.69 10.93 -11.59
CA GLU A 112 -11.66 11.83 -12.13
C GLU A 112 -10.34 11.66 -11.37
N ILE A 113 -10.42 11.39 -10.07
CA ILE A 113 -9.24 11.08 -9.26
C ILE A 113 -8.67 9.72 -9.65
N ASP A 114 -9.52 8.71 -9.88
CA ASP A 114 -9.09 7.40 -10.36
C ASP A 114 -8.35 7.51 -11.71
N GLU A 115 -8.86 8.31 -12.66
CA GLU A 115 -8.19 8.57 -13.94
C GLU A 115 -6.81 9.22 -13.75
N LEU A 116 -6.71 10.23 -12.88
CA LEU A 116 -5.45 10.91 -12.58
C LEU A 116 -4.41 10.01 -11.90
N LEU A 117 -4.86 9.03 -11.12
CA LEU A 117 -4.02 8.06 -10.44
C LEU A 117 -3.67 6.85 -11.31
N THR A 118 -4.23 6.75 -12.52
CA THR A 118 -3.91 5.70 -13.50
C THR A 118 -2.75 6.15 -14.41
N GLU A 119 -2.47 7.45 -14.47
CA GLU A 119 -1.35 7.98 -15.26
C GLU A 119 0.00 7.59 -14.62
N PRO A 120 0.96 7.04 -15.40
CA PRO A 120 2.30 6.79 -14.88
C PRO A 120 2.93 8.11 -14.40
N GLU A 121 3.72 8.05 -13.33
CA GLU A 121 4.41 9.19 -12.69
C GLU A 121 3.52 10.22 -11.98
N PHE A 122 2.19 10.06 -12.00
CA PHE A 122 1.23 10.94 -11.31
C PHE A 122 1.37 12.44 -11.66
N ASN A 123 1.92 12.79 -12.82
CA ASN A 123 2.23 14.19 -13.17
C ASN A 123 0.99 15.10 -13.07
N SER A 124 -0.13 14.70 -13.67
CA SER A 124 -1.39 15.47 -13.59
C SER A 124 -1.94 15.56 -12.16
N PHE A 125 -1.72 14.53 -11.35
CA PHE A 125 -2.15 14.50 -9.95
C PHE A 125 -1.25 15.39 -9.06
N LYS A 126 0.06 15.41 -9.31
CA LYS A 126 1.04 16.30 -8.68
C LYS A 126 0.68 17.76 -8.96
N ASP A 127 0.39 18.11 -10.22
CA ASP A 127 -0.03 19.46 -10.61
C ASP A 127 -1.34 19.89 -9.95
N LEU A 128 -2.30 18.97 -9.82
CA LEU A 128 -3.55 19.22 -9.10
C LEU A 128 -3.29 19.54 -7.61
N LEU A 129 -2.41 18.77 -6.97
CA LEU A 129 -2.06 18.97 -5.57
C LEU A 129 -1.29 20.27 -5.36
N THR A 130 -0.31 20.60 -6.22
CA THR A 130 0.47 21.84 -6.10
C THR A 130 -0.38 23.08 -6.38
N SER A 131 -1.37 22.99 -7.28
CA SER A 131 -2.34 24.05 -7.53
C SER A 131 -3.26 24.29 -6.33
N LYS A 132 -3.79 23.22 -5.72
CA LYS A 132 -4.71 23.32 -4.57
C LYS A 132 -4.02 23.68 -3.27
N PHE A 133 -2.82 23.17 -3.05
CA PHE A 133 -2.03 23.35 -1.85
C PHE A 133 -0.75 24.12 -2.17
N ALA A 134 -0.88 25.30 -2.77
CA ALA A 134 0.24 26.13 -3.21
C ALA A 134 1.29 26.39 -2.11
N VAL A 135 0.83 26.54 -0.85
CA VAL A 135 1.68 26.74 0.33
C VAL A 135 2.56 25.51 0.64
N HIS A 136 2.13 24.31 0.23
CA HIS A 136 2.82 23.04 0.48
C HIS A 136 3.45 22.45 -0.79
N ARG A 137 3.58 23.25 -1.86
CA ARG A 137 4.14 22.81 -3.14
C ARG A 137 5.48 22.09 -2.98
N GLY A 138 6.42 22.66 -2.22
CA GLY A 138 7.75 22.05 -2.02
C GLY A 138 7.71 20.71 -1.28
N ILE A 139 6.74 20.52 -0.37
CA ILE A 139 6.58 19.24 0.34
C ILE A 139 6.02 18.18 -0.61
N ILE A 140 5.06 18.58 -1.46
CA ILE A 140 4.47 17.69 -2.47
C ILE A 140 5.54 17.28 -3.49
N GLU A 141 6.30 18.24 -4.03
CA GLU A 141 7.36 17.96 -5.01
C GLU A 141 8.41 17.00 -4.44
N MET A 142 8.95 17.30 -3.25
CA MET A 142 9.94 16.44 -2.58
C MET A 142 9.38 15.03 -2.27
N TYR A 143 8.10 14.91 -1.96
CA TYR A 143 7.47 13.63 -1.68
C TYR A 143 7.38 12.72 -2.91
N PHE A 144 6.91 13.28 -4.03
CA PHE A 144 6.84 12.53 -5.29
C PHE A 144 8.25 12.22 -5.81
N ASP A 145 9.20 13.15 -5.69
CA ASP A 145 10.57 12.93 -6.14
C ASP A 145 11.27 11.85 -5.31
N SER A 146 11.06 11.82 -3.99
CA SER A 146 11.58 10.74 -3.12
C SER A 146 10.93 9.38 -3.42
N MET A 147 9.64 9.37 -3.76
CA MET A 147 8.91 8.14 -4.09
C MET A 147 9.33 7.56 -5.44
N LEU A 148 9.56 8.43 -6.44
CA LEU A 148 9.96 8.04 -7.79
C LEU A 148 11.46 7.77 -7.91
N SER A 149 12.30 8.41 -7.08
CA SER A 149 13.76 8.17 -7.06
C SER A 149 14.15 6.78 -6.58
N ASP A 150 13.35 6.12 -5.73
CA ASP A 150 13.62 4.75 -5.29
C ASP A 150 13.27 3.70 -6.38
N ALA A 151 12.59 4.10 -7.46
CA ALA A 151 12.24 3.21 -8.59
C ALA A 151 13.39 3.04 -9.59
N ASP A 152 14.37 3.95 -9.61
CA ASP A 152 15.49 3.92 -10.56
C ASP A 152 16.66 3.00 -10.14
N ASP A 153 16.73 2.58 -8.88
CA ASP A 153 17.82 1.70 -8.40
C ASP A 153 17.58 0.19 -8.66
N ALA A 154 16.43 -0.18 -9.24
CA ALA A 154 16.14 -1.57 -9.61
C ALA A 154 16.72 -1.98 -10.98
N ASN A 155 17.52 -1.12 -11.64
CA ASN A 155 18.04 -1.37 -12.98
C ASN A 155 19.58 -1.48 -13.04
N TYR A 156 20.22 -2.02 -11.98
CA TYR A 156 21.58 -2.54 -12.12
C TYR A 156 21.54 -3.92 -12.79
N THR A 157 21.83 -3.86 -14.08
CA THR A 157 22.06 -4.95 -15.02
C THR A 157 22.90 -6.05 -14.37
N VAL A 158 22.36 -7.27 -14.31
CA VAL A 158 23.13 -8.47 -14.02
C VAL A 158 24.20 -8.60 -15.12
N PRO A 159 25.50 -8.64 -14.82
CA PRO A 159 26.50 -8.98 -15.82
C PRO A 159 26.29 -10.44 -16.23
N GLU A 160 26.09 -10.70 -17.51
CA GLU A 160 26.17 -12.03 -18.10
C GLU A 160 27.50 -12.67 -17.72
N ILE A 161 27.47 -13.71 -16.90
CA ILE A 161 28.59 -14.62 -16.75
C ILE A 161 28.55 -15.53 -17.99
N GLN A 162 29.43 -15.24 -18.95
CA GLN A 162 29.74 -16.18 -20.03
C GLN A 162 30.53 -17.35 -19.44
N ASP A 163 29.85 -18.49 -19.27
CA ASP A 163 30.48 -19.78 -19.03
C ASP A 163 31.46 -20.09 -20.18
N THR A 164 32.75 -19.90 -19.90
CA THR A 164 33.84 -20.45 -20.71
C THR A 164 34.41 -21.63 -19.94
N GLU A 165 33.78 -22.79 -20.05
CA GLU A 165 34.33 -24.05 -19.55
C GLU A 165 35.08 -24.77 -20.69
N LEU A 166 36.40 -24.58 -20.64
CA LEU A 166 37.48 -25.54 -20.91
C LEU A 166 37.20 -26.73 -21.85
N ALA A 167 37.80 -26.65 -23.04
CA ALA A 167 38.26 -27.82 -23.77
C ALA A 167 39.50 -28.40 -23.07
N LEU A 168 39.42 -29.66 -22.64
CA LEU A 168 40.57 -30.45 -22.22
C LEU A 168 41.21 -31.09 -23.46
N GLU A 169 42.50 -30.80 -23.64
CA GLU A 169 43.45 -31.59 -24.44
C GLU A 169 43.75 -32.95 -23.81
#